data_AF-A0A3M7BCD8-F1
#
_entry.id   AF-A0A3M7BCD8-F1
#
_cell.length_a   1.000
_cell.length_b   1.000
_cell.length_c   1.000
_cell.angle_alpha   90.00
_cell.angle_beta   90.00
_cell.angle_gamma   90.00
#
_symmetry.space_group_name_H-M   'P 1'
#
loop_
_entity.id
_entity.type
_entity.pdbx_description
1 polymer ?
#
loop_
_entity_poly.entity_id
_entity_poly.type
_entity_poly.pdbx_seq_one_letter_code
_entity_poly.pdbx_strand_id
1 'polypeptide(L)'
;MRRTCAQAIMPSLTAHLIHLEPLELNAATQHPFLSAAATSSLPLSELKRWLGQDRLYALAYVNFIGSLLSKAAISSSPDRVATPEWRAADLLIDCLTNIRTELKMFEETAETEGWLEEICNVQPSIQTRAYQTLFAGAAAPSQPLLVGLTVLWATEECYLRSWKYASSKMDHGLKPKDKDVMQRVFIPNWSCPEFEALVRRLGALVNKFGQAYDEEGWEWRECENWWKQILWAEKEFWPTMNEQK
;
A
#
# COMPACT_ATOMS: atom_id res chain seq x y z
N MET A 1 -39.48 -31.68 -8.53
CA MET A 1 -38.22 -31.42 -7.80
C MET A 1 -37.41 -30.40 -8.58
N ARG A 2 -37.44 -29.13 -8.17
CA ARG A 2 -36.57 -28.09 -8.74
C ARG A 2 -35.22 -28.19 -8.02
N ARG A 3 -34.15 -28.50 -8.75
CA ARG A 3 -32.78 -28.39 -8.24
C ARG A 3 -32.50 -26.91 -8.05
N THR A 4 -32.41 -26.47 -6.79
CA THR A 4 -31.74 -25.22 -6.43
C THR A 4 -30.26 -25.41 -6.76
N CYS A 5 -29.79 -24.79 -7.84
CA CYS A 5 -28.36 -24.53 -7.99
C CYS A 5 -27.95 -23.68 -6.79
N ALA A 6 -27.06 -24.19 -5.95
CA ALA A 6 -26.32 -23.34 -5.04
C ALA A 6 -25.62 -22.29 -5.91
N GLN A 7 -25.96 -21.02 -5.72
CA GLN A 7 -25.16 -19.91 -6.24
C GLN A 7 -23.75 -20.12 -5.66
N ALA A 8 -22.79 -20.42 -6.53
CA ALA A 8 -21.39 -20.39 -6.13
C ALA A 8 -21.15 -19.01 -5.50
N ILE A 9 -20.59 -18.97 -4.30
CA ILE A 9 -20.14 -17.72 -3.68
C ILE A 9 -18.97 -17.27 -4.54
N MET A 10 -19.23 -16.39 -5.50
CA MET A 10 -18.22 -15.89 -6.42
C MET A 10 -17.28 -14.96 -5.66
N PRO A 11 -15.95 -15.09 -5.83
CA PRO A 11 -14.98 -14.30 -5.09
C PRO A 11 -15.09 -12.82 -5.49
N SER A 12 -14.99 -11.92 -4.51
CA SER A 12 -14.98 -10.48 -4.77
C SER A 12 -13.73 -10.06 -5.57
N LEU A 13 -13.72 -8.88 -6.20
CA LEU A 13 -12.57 -8.37 -6.97
C LEU A 13 -11.25 -8.49 -6.20
N THR A 14 -11.20 -8.01 -4.95
CA THR A 14 -9.97 -8.10 -4.15
C THR A 14 -9.57 -9.54 -3.86
N ALA A 15 -10.54 -10.44 -3.63
CA ALA A 15 -10.27 -11.85 -3.40
C ALA A 15 -9.73 -12.51 -4.67
N HIS A 16 -10.28 -12.18 -5.84
CA HIS A 16 -9.76 -12.61 -7.15
C HIS A 16 -8.31 -12.15 -7.36
N LEU A 17 -8.02 -10.85 -7.18
CA LEU A 17 -6.68 -10.29 -7.37
C LEU A 17 -5.64 -10.95 -6.45
N ILE A 18 -5.95 -11.17 -5.17
CA ILE A 18 -5.05 -11.85 -4.22
C ILE A 18 -4.66 -13.27 -4.71
N HIS A 19 -5.56 -13.98 -5.37
CA HIS A 19 -5.32 -15.34 -5.87
C HIS A 19 -4.77 -15.39 -7.29
N LEU A 20 -4.68 -14.25 -7.98
CA LEU A 20 -4.26 -14.19 -9.38
C LEU A 20 -2.78 -14.56 -9.56
N GLU A 21 -1.92 -14.05 -8.67
CA GLU A 21 -0.45 -14.22 -8.77
C GLU A 21 0.15 -14.54 -7.38
N PRO A 22 -0.17 -15.70 -6.78
CA PRO A 22 0.19 -15.99 -5.38
C PRO A 22 1.70 -16.04 -5.14
N LEU A 23 2.47 -16.46 -6.14
CA LEU A 23 3.94 -16.52 -6.06
C LEU A 23 4.56 -15.13 -6.09
N GLU A 24 4.11 -14.26 -7.00
CA GLU A 24 4.62 -12.88 -7.07
C GLU A 24 4.16 -12.07 -5.86
N LEU A 25 2.95 -12.31 -5.33
CA LEU A 25 2.49 -11.69 -4.08
C LEU A 25 3.37 -12.10 -2.90
N ASN A 26 3.76 -13.38 -2.82
CA ASN A 26 4.69 -13.83 -1.79
C ASN A 26 6.06 -13.15 -1.95
N ALA A 27 6.61 -13.10 -3.17
CA ALA A 27 7.89 -12.45 -3.43
C ALA A 27 7.88 -10.94 -3.13
N ALA A 28 6.77 -10.26 -3.43
CA ALA A 28 6.57 -8.84 -3.15
C ALA A 28 6.50 -8.52 -1.65
N THR A 29 6.01 -9.46 -0.84
CA THR A 29 5.68 -9.22 0.59
C THR A 29 6.56 -9.96 1.58
N GLN A 30 7.48 -10.80 1.12
CA GLN A 30 8.41 -11.56 1.96
C GLN A 30 9.84 -11.43 1.42
N HIS A 31 10.44 -10.26 1.66
CA HIS A 31 11.78 -9.92 1.19
C HIS A 31 12.86 -10.09 2.29
N PRO A 32 14.12 -10.42 1.94
CA PRO A 32 15.24 -10.44 2.90
C PRO A 32 15.40 -9.15 3.70
N PHE A 33 15.12 -7.98 3.10
CA PHE A 33 15.10 -6.69 3.79
C PHE A 33 14.16 -6.69 5.00
N LEU A 34 12.93 -7.20 4.84
CA LEU A 34 11.93 -7.27 5.91
C LEU A 34 12.37 -8.20 7.04
N SER A 35 13.03 -9.30 6.70
CA SER A 35 13.58 -10.24 7.68
C SER A 35 14.71 -9.58 8.48
N ALA A 36 15.62 -8.87 7.80
CA ALA A 36 16.72 -8.16 8.45
C ALA A 36 16.24 -7.00 9.33
N ALA A 37 15.19 -6.28 8.90
CA ALA A 37 14.53 -5.24 9.69
C ALA A 37 13.91 -5.83 10.97
N ALA A 38 13.31 -7.02 10.88
CA ALA A 38 12.71 -7.68 12.04
C ALA A 38 13.72 -8.15 13.08
N THR A 39 14.96 -8.48 12.67
CA THR A 39 16.01 -9.01 13.55
C THR A 39 17.11 -8.01 13.89
N SER A 40 16.90 -6.72 13.60
CA SER A 40 17.89 -5.65 13.80
C SER A 40 19.27 -5.92 13.18
N SER A 41 19.26 -6.61 12.05
CA SER A 41 20.46 -6.91 11.25
C SER A 41 20.51 -6.11 9.96
N LEU A 42 19.61 -5.15 9.77
CA LEU A 42 19.57 -4.28 8.61
C LEU A 42 20.68 -3.21 8.71
N PRO A 43 21.60 -3.10 7.73
CA PRO A 43 22.61 -2.04 7.74
C PRO A 43 21.95 -0.66 7.73
N LEU A 44 22.47 0.25 8.55
CA LEU A 44 21.93 1.62 8.68
C LEU A 44 21.89 2.37 7.33
N SER A 45 22.85 2.11 6.44
CA SER A 45 22.85 2.70 5.08
C SER A 45 21.66 2.25 4.24
N GLU A 46 21.30 0.96 4.31
CA GLU A 46 20.15 0.42 3.57
C GLU A 46 18.84 0.91 4.15
N LEU A 47 18.77 1.03 5.47
CA LEU A 47 17.64 1.65 6.16
C LEU A 47 17.44 3.10 5.71
N LYS A 48 18.50 3.93 5.73
CA LYS A 48 18.46 5.32 5.23
C LYS A 48 17.96 5.39 3.80
N ARG A 49 18.54 4.54 2.96
CA ARG A 49 18.23 4.50 1.54
C ARG A 49 16.76 4.15 1.31
N TRP A 50 16.24 3.12 1.98
CA TRP A 50 14.83 2.79 1.90
C TRP A 50 13.95 3.94 2.43
N LEU A 51 14.22 4.47 3.62
CA LEU A 51 13.38 5.52 4.22
C LEU A 51 13.31 6.78 3.35
N GLY A 52 14.42 7.20 2.74
CA GLY A 52 14.42 8.32 1.80
C GLY A 52 13.59 8.04 0.55
N GLN A 53 13.66 6.83 -0.01
CA GLN A 53 12.84 6.45 -1.17
C GLN A 53 11.36 6.30 -0.82
N ASP A 54 11.04 5.76 0.36
CA ASP A 54 9.68 5.60 0.88
C ASP A 54 9.04 6.97 1.19
N ARG A 55 9.83 7.92 1.68
CA ARG A 55 9.41 9.32 1.81
C ARG A 55 9.01 9.93 0.46
N LEU A 56 9.81 9.74 -0.59
CA LEU A 56 9.49 10.23 -1.94
C LEU A 56 8.25 9.54 -2.53
N TYR A 57 8.06 8.25 -2.23
CA TYR A 57 6.85 7.50 -2.56
C TYR A 57 5.61 8.10 -1.85
N ALA A 58 5.70 8.34 -0.54
CA ALA A 58 4.63 8.94 0.25
C ALA A 58 4.26 10.35 -0.22
N LEU A 59 5.24 11.15 -0.66
CA LEU A 59 4.98 12.46 -1.29
C LEU A 59 4.24 12.33 -2.63
N ALA A 60 4.55 11.31 -3.43
CA ALA A 60 3.81 11.02 -4.67
C ALA A 60 2.39 10.53 -4.39
N TYR A 61 2.23 9.71 -3.35
CA TYR A 61 0.95 9.22 -2.87
C TYR A 61 0.00 10.38 -2.51
N VAL A 62 0.47 11.47 -1.89
CA VAL A 62 -0.38 12.66 -1.62
C VAL A 62 -1.04 13.19 -2.89
N ASN A 63 -0.27 13.35 -3.97
CA ASN A 63 -0.80 13.83 -5.26
C ASN A 63 -1.74 12.81 -5.91
N PHE A 64 -1.41 11.52 -5.77
CA PHE A 64 -2.25 10.42 -6.24
C PHE A 64 -3.64 10.48 -5.61
N ILE A 65 -3.73 10.55 -4.28
CA ILE A 65 -5.02 10.63 -3.58
C ILE A 65 -5.79 11.89 -3.94
N GLY A 66 -5.12 13.05 -4.05
CA GLY A 66 -5.74 14.29 -4.52
C GLY A 66 -6.37 14.14 -5.92
N SER A 67 -5.73 13.38 -6.80
CA SER A 67 -6.22 13.06 -8.13
C SER A 67 -7.38 12.06 -8.12
N LEU A 68 -7.44 11.14 -7.17
CA LEU A 68 -8.60 10.26 -7.00
C LEU A 68 -9.80 11.01 -6.42
N LEU A 69 -9.56 11.94 -5.48
CA LEU A 69 -10.59 12.80 -4.92
C LEU A 69 -11.28 13.65 -5.98
N SER A 70 -10.52 14.19 -6.94
CA SER A 70 -11.10 14.99 -8.04
C SER A 70 -11.99 14.15 -8.97
N LYS A 71 -11.83 12.81 -8.96
CA LYS A 71 -12.64 11.85 -9.74
C LYS A 71 -13.85 11.33 -8.98
N ALA A 72 -13.95 11.55 -7.67
CA ALA A 72 -15.12 11.19 -6.88
C ALA A 72 -16.28 12.13 -7.25
N ALA A 73 -17.15 11.68 -8.15
CA ALA A 73 -18.30 12.44 -8.62
C ALA A 73 -19.41 12.46 -7.57
N ILE A 74 -19.29 13.35 -6.58
CA ILE A 74 -20.25 13.48 -5.49
C ILE A 74 -21.56 14.09 -6.01
N SER A 75 -22.67 13.37 -5.80
CA SER A 75 -24.02 13.85 -6.13
C SER A 75 -24.40 15.06 -5.28
N SER A 76 -25.14 16.01 -5.86
CA SER A 76 -25.73 17.15 -5.14
C SER A 76 -26.99 16.78 -4.33
N SER A 77 -27.50 15.56 -4.49
CA SER A 77 -28.66 15.05 -3.76
C SER A 77 -28.39 14.95 -2.25
N PRO A 78 -29.42 15.09 -1.38
CA PRO A 78 -29.31 14.75 0.04
C PRO A 78 -28.87 13.30 0.30
N ASP A 79 -29.24 12.37 -0.57
CA ASP A 79 -28.92 10.94 -0.42
C ASP A 79 -27.46 10.60 -0.75
N ARG A 80 -26.65 11.59 -1.14
CA ARG A 80 -25.22 11.41 -1.49
C ARG A 80 -24.42 10.67 -0.43
N VAL A 81 -24.78 10.82 0.85
CA VAL A 81 -24.08 10.18 1.99
C VAL A 81 -24.12 8.65 1.89
N ALA A 82 -25.12 8.09 1.21
CA ALA A 82 -25.23 6.66 0.98
C ALA A 82 -24.46 6.16 -0.25
N THR A 83 -23.92 7.05 -1.10
CA THR A 83 -23.28 6.64 -2.36
C THR A 83 -21.85 6.12 -2.14
N PRO A 84 -21.39 5.19 -3.00
CA PRO A 84 -20.00 4.74 -2.98
C PRO A 84 -18.99 5.87 -3.15
N GLU A 85 -19.31 6.91 -3.94
CA GLU A 85 -18.43 8.05 -4.21
C GLU A 85 -18.24 8.92 -2.97
N TRP A 86 -19.29 9.14 -2.17
CA TRP A 86 -19.16 9.85 -0.89
C TRP A 86 -18.25 9.08 0.07
N ARG A 87 -18.47 7.77 0.21
CA ARG A 87 -17.63 6.90 1.02
C ARG A 87 -16.19 6.82 0.52
N ALA A 88 -15.99 6.88 -0.80
CA ALA A 88 -14.67 6.96 -1.39
C ALA A 88 -13.98 8.27 -1.01
N ALA A 89 -14.68 9.41 -1.10
CA ALA A 89 -14.13 10.69 -0.70
C ALA A 89 -13.72 10.71 0.78
N ASP A 90 -14.57 10.23 1.69
CA ASP A 90 -14.25 10.12 3.12
C ASP A 90 -12.99 9.27 3.35
N LEU A 91 -12.90 8.10 2.72
CA LEU A 91 -11.76 7.20 2.90
C LEU A 91 -10.47 7.72 2.28
N LEU A 92 -10.55 8.44 1.14
CA LEU A 92 -9.40 9.10 0.53
C LEU A 92 -8.90 10.27 1.41
N ILE A 93 -9.79 11.00 2.10
CA ILE A 93 -9.41 12.02 3.08
C ILE A 93 -8.71 11.39 4.30
N ASP A 94 -9.19 10.24 4.78
CA ASP A 94 -8.51 9.46 5.81
C ASP A 94 -7.09 9.07 5.36
N CYS A 95 -6.94 8.54 4.14
CA CYS A 95 -5.64 8.19 3.55
C CYS A 95 -4.68 9.39 3.50
N LEU A 96 -5.16 10.58 3.08
CA LEU A 96 -4.35 11.81 3.08
C LEU A 96 -3.90 12.23 4.49
N THR A 97 -4.77 12.05 5.47
CA THR A 97 -4.46 12.39 6.86
C THR A 97 -3.40 11.44 7.42
N ASN A 98 -3.54 10.15 7.11
CA ASN A 98 -2.59 9.11 7.55
C ASN A 98 -1.22 9.30 6.90
N ILE A 99 -1.14 9.43 5.57
CA ILE A 99 0.16 9.56 4.89
C ILE A 99 0.91 10.84 5.30
N ARG A 100 0.20 11.92 5.62
CA ARG A 100 0.82 13.14 6.19
C ARG A 100 1.37 12.91 7.59
N THR A 101 0.69 12.09 8.39
CA THR A 101 1.17 11.68 9.71
C THR A 101 2.40 10.79 9.58
N GLU A 102 2.43 9.89 8.60
CA GLU A 102 3.58 9.03 8.31
C GLU A 102 4.80 9.83 7.82
N LEU A 103 4.61 10.78 6.90
CA LEU A 103 5.70 11.68 6.46
C LEU A 103 6.31 12.44 7.65
N LYS A 104 5.46 12.93 8.55
CA LYS A 104 5.92 13.58 9.79
C LYS A 104 6.67 12.59 10.69
N MET A 105 6.15 11.38 10.88
CA MET A 105 6.81 10.32 11.64
C MET A 105 8.18 10.00 11.06
N PHE A 106 8.33 9.94 9.73
CA PHE A 106 9.60 9.68 9.06
C PHE A 106 10.62 10.76 9.39
N GLU A 107 10.24 12.02 9.23
CA GLU A 107 11.12 13.17 9.42
C GLU A 107 11.48 13.38 10.90
N GLU A 108 10.53 13.24 11.84
CA GLU A 108 10.81 13.35 13.28
C GLU A 108 11.70 12.21 13.79
N THR A 109 11.48 10.99 13.28
CA THR A 109 12.37 9.85 13.57
C THR A 109 13.75 10.10 12.97
N ALA A 110 13.81 10.67 11.77
CA ALA A 110 15.05 11.02 11.11
C ALA A 110 15.84 12.14 11.80
N GLU A 111 15.14 13.10 12.37
CA GLU A 111 15.75 14.13 13.18
C GLU A 111 16.30 13.55 14.48
N THR A 112 15.52 12.68 15.14
CA THR A 112 15.89 12.08 16.42
C THR A 112 17.16 11.22 16.34
N GLU A 113 17.34 10.41 15.29
CA GLU A 113 18.58 9.61 15.14
C GLU A 113 19.70 10.34 14.39
N GLY A 114 19.52 11.63 14.03
CA GLY A 114 20.57 12.46 13.41
C GLY A 114 20.87 12.16 11.93
N TRP A 115 19.84 11.78 11.16
CA TRP A 115 19.93 11.30 9.78
C TRP A 115 18.91 11.97 8.83
N LEU A 116 18.30 13.08 9.25
CA LEU A 116 17.27 13.82 8.52
C LEU A 116 17.76 14.32 7.15
N GLU A 117 18.99 14.85 7.11
CA GLU A 117 19.53 15.39 5.86
C GLU A 117 19.71 14.28 4.81
N GLU A 118 20.19 13.10 5.21
CA GLU A 118 20.40 11.99 4.26
C GLU A 118 19.11 11.43 3.68
N ILE A 119 18.00 11.44 4.42
CA ILE A 119 16.71 10.96 3.89
C ILE A 119 15.96 12.03 3.10
N CYS A 120 16.26 13.31 3.32
CA CYS A 120 15.64 14.42 2.61
C CYS A 120 16.38 14.76 1.30
N ASN A 121 17.71 14.64 1.28
CA ASN A 121 18.55 14.95 0.12
C ASN A 121 18.73 13.74 -0.82
N VAL A 122 17.64 13.04 -1.11
CA VAL A 122 17.63 11.89 -2.01
C VAL A 122 17.00 12.25 -3.36
N GLN A 123 17.53 11.65 -4.43
CA GLN A 123 16.86 11.64 -5.72
C GLN A 123 16.02 10.35 -5.85
N PRO A 124 14.88 10.38 -6.57
CA PRO A 124 14.09 9.18 -6.74
C PRO A 124 14.92 8.13 -7.50
N SER A 125 14.86 6.89 -7.03
CA SER A 125 15.39 5.71 -7.70
C SER A 125 14.55 5.37 -8.93
N ILE A 126 14.98 4.37 -9.71
CA ILE A 126 14.15 3.87 -10.82
C ILE A 126 12.85 3.26 -10.30
N GLN A 127 12.89 2.60 -9.14
CA GLN A 127 11.74 1.98 -8.49
C GLN A 127 10.75 3.04 -7.99
N THR A 128 11.23 4.08 -7.32
CA THR A 128 10.38 5.19 -6.87
C THR A 128 9.77 5.96 -8.03
N ARG A 129 10.53 6.17 -9.12
CA ARG A 129 9.96 6.75 -10.36
C ARG A 129 8.91 5.85 -11.00
N ALA A 130 9.08 4.52 -10.93
CA ALA A 130 8.09 3.57 -11.41
C ALA A 130 6.77 3.75 -10.63
N TYR A 131 6.82 3.86 -9.30
CA TYR A 131 5.63 4.17 -8.50
C TYR A 131 5.01 5.53 -8.80
N GLN A 132 5.82 6.58 -8.94
CA GLN A 132 5.33 7.91 -9.32
C GLN A 132 4.57 7.87 -10.66
N THR A 133 5.09 7.11 -11.62
CA THR A 133 4.45 6.91 -12.92
C THR A 133 3.19 6.03 -12.81
N LEU A 134 3.26 4.97 -11.99
CA LEU A 134 2.15 4.07 -11.70
C LEU A 134 0.96 4.86 -11.13
N PHE A 135 1.20 5.70 -10.13
CA PHE A 135 0.18 6.58 -9.55
C PHE A 135 -0.38 7.60 -10.54
N ALA A 136 0.48 8.28 -11.31
CA ALA A 136 0.01 9.22 -12.32
C ALA A 136 -0.86 8.53 -13.39
N GLY A 137 -0.48 7.32 -13.82
CA GLY A 137 -1.23 6.53 -14.79
C GLY A 137 -2.57 6.05 -14.25
N ALA A 138 -2.60 5.50 -13.03
CA ALA A 138 -3.82 5.01 -12.39
C ALA A 138 -4.84 6.13 -12.11
N ALA A 139 -4.34 7.33 -11.83
CA ALA A 139 -5.19 8.51 -11.62
C ALA A 139 -5.54 9.27 -12.92
N ALA A 140 -5.03 8.86 -14.09
CA ALA A 140 -5.25 9.57 -15.33
C ALA A 140 -6.75 9.77 -15.64
N PRO A 141 -7.15 10.84 -16.35
CA PRO A 141 -8.56 11.11 -16.66
C PRO A 141 -9.25 9.99 -17.45
N SER A 142 -8.49 9.21 -18.23
CA SER A 142 -9.00 8.07 -19.00
C SER A 142 -9.26 6.82 -18.17
N GLN A 143 -8.74 6.75 -16.94
CA GLN A 143 -8.94 5.60 -16.05
C GLN A 143 -10.22 5.77 -15.22
N PRO A 144 -11.01 4.72 -14.98
CA PRO A 144 -12.14 4.79 -14.05
C PRO A 144 -11.64 4.95 -12.61
N LEU A 145 -12.49 5.48 -11.72
CA LEU A 145 -12.18 5.61 -10.29
C LEU A 145 -11.83 4.24 -9.67
N LEU A 146 -12.51 3.17 -10.10
CA LEU A 146 -12.24 1.81 -9.66
C LEU A 146 -10.76 1.43 -9.80
N VAL A 147 -10.12 1.71 -10.94
CA VAL A 147 -8.71 1.38 -11.18
C VAL A 147 -7.80 2.09 -10.17
N GLY A 148 -8.04 3.37 -9.93
CA GLY A 148 -7.30 4.13 -8.93
C GLY A 148 -7.48 3.59 -7.50
N LEU A 149 -8.71 3.23 -7.14
CA LEU A 149 -9.00 2.62 -5.84
C LEU A 149 -8.37 1.23 -5.69
N THR A 150 -8.34 0.43 -6.77
CA THR A 150 -7.65 -0.87 -6.79
C THR A 150 -6.16 -0.68 -6.58
N VAL A 151 -5.53 0.29 -7.26
CA VAL A 151 -4.11 0.59 -7.09
C VAL A 151 -3.79 1.00 -5.66
N LEU A 152 -4.61 1.90 -5.10
CA LEU A 152 -4.51 2.34 -3.71
C LEU A 152 -4.62 1.17 -2.74
N TRP A 153 -5.68 0.35 -2.86
CA TRP A 153 -5.85 -0.80 -1.99
C TRP A 153 -4.70 -1.81 -2.12
N ALA A 154 -4.25 -2.07 -3.35
CA ALA A 154 -3.23 -3.08 -3.61
C ALA A 154 -1.87 -2.72 -3.02
N THR A 155 -1.43 -1.47 -3.11
CA THR A 155 -0.18 -1.03 -2.47
C THR A 155 -0.29 -1.13 -0.94
N GLU A 156 -1.41 -0.70 -0.37
CA GLU A 156 -1.65 -0.78 1.09
C GLU A 156 -1.72 -2.24 1.59
N GLU A 157 -2.35 -3.14 0.82
CA GLU A 157 -2.42 -4.57 1.12
C GLU A 157 -1.04 -5.24 1.06
N CYS A 158 -0.23 -4.92 0.05
CA CYS A 158 1.15 -5.41 -0.04
C CYS A 158 2.01 -4.90 1.11
N TYR A 159 1.87 -3.62 1.48
CA TYR A 159 2.62 -3.02 2.57
C TYR A 159 2.22 -3.63 3.92
N LEU A 160 0.91 -3.76 4.20
CA LEU A 160 0.41 -4.43 5.39
C LEU A 160 0.93 -5.86 5.53
N ARG A 161 0.89 -6.65 4.43
CA ARG A 161 1.42 -8.02 4.43
C ARG A 161 2.92 -8.06 4.73
N SER A 162 3.67 -7.13 4.14
CA SER A 162 5.11 -7.01 4.33
C SER A 162 5.47 -6.73 5.79
N TRP A 163 4.79 -5.77 6.41
CA TRP A 163 5.05 -5.40 7.81
C TRP A 163 4.50 -6.41 8.81
N LYS A 164 3.39 -7.09 8.49
CA LYS A 164 2.94 -8.25 9.27
C LYS A 164 3.92 -9.43 9.19
N TYR A 165 4.50 -9.68 8.02
CA TYR A 165 5.57 -10.66 7.87
C TYR A 165 6.77 -10.29 8.75
N ALA A 166 7.28 -9.06 8.65
CA ALA A 166 8.38 -8.59 9.51
C ALA A 166 8.03 -8.70 11.00
N SER A 167 6.85 -8.24 11.41
CA SER A 167 6.35 -8.32 12.79
C SER A 167 6.33 -9.76 13.32
N SER A 168 5.90 -10.73 12.49
CA SER A 168 5.91 -12.16 12.87
C SER A 168 7.30 -12.76 13.11
N LYS A 169 8.35 -12.09 12.64
CA LYS A 169 9.76 -12.51 12.80
C LYS A 169 10.47 -11.78 13.94
N MET A 170 9.84 -10.77 14.54
CA MET A 170 10.45 -10.00 15.63
C MET A 170 10.58 -10.84 16.89
N ASP A 171 11.69 -10.67 17.61
CA ASP A 171 11.80 -11.16 18.98
C ASP A 171 11.09 -10.18 19.93
N HIS A 172 9.88 -10.54 20.34
CA HIS A 172 9.09 -9.74 21.28
C HIS A 172 9.63 -9.75 22.72
N GLY A 173 10.60 -10.62 23.03
CA GLY A 173 11.30 -10.67 24.32
C GLY A 173 12.40 -9.62 24.47
N LEU A 174 12.82 -8.96 23.38
CA LEU A 174 13.85 -7.92 23.42
C LEU A 174 13.40 -6.73 24.28
N LYS A 175 14.32 -6.23 25.12
CA LYS A 175 14.08 -5.03 25.93
C LYS A 175 14.04 -3.81 25.00
N PRO A 176 13.29 -2.74 25.35
CA PRO A 176 13.16 -1.56 24.49
C PRO A 176 14.49 -0.92 24.07
N LYS A 177 15.52 -1.00 24.91
CA LYS A 177 16.87 -0.46 24.63
C LYS A 177 17.67 -1.27 23.60
N ASP A 178 17.28 -2.52 23.38
CA ASP A 178 17.95 -3.45 22.46
C ASP A 178 17.22 -3.49 21.10
N LYS A 179 16.12 -2.71 20.96
CA LYS A 179 15.35 -2.58 19.72
C LYS A 179 15.85 -1.39 18.91
N ASP A 180 16.12 -1.62 17.63
CA ASP A 180 16.39 -0.53 16.69
C ASP A 180 15.11 0.22 16.30
N VAL A 181 15.28 1.28 15.50
CA VAL A 181 14.19 2.12 15.01
C VAL A 181 13.15 1.35 14.18
N MET A 182 13.55 0.29 13.45
CA MET A 182 12.61 -0.55 12.70
C MET A 182 11.64 -1.25 13.65
N GLN A 183 12.16 -1.86 14.71
CA GLN A 183 11.36 -2.59 15.68
C GLN A 183 10.57 -1.67 16.63
N ARG A 184 11.08 -0.46 16.91
CA ARG A 184 10.46 0.48 17.84
C ARG A 184 9.38 1.37 17.22
N VAL A 185 9.53 1.74 15.94
CA VAL A 185 8.70 2.75 15.28
C VAL A 185 8.00 2.18 14.05
N PHE A 186 8.78 1.74 13.06
CA PHE A 186 8.27 1.50 11.71
C PHE A 186 7.43 0.21 11.60
N ILE A 187 7.96 -0.95 12.03
CA ILE A 187 7.22 -2.22 11.96
C ILE A 187 5.90 -2.13 12.76
N PRO A 188 5.86 -1.60 14.00
CA PRO A 188 4.60 -1.43 14.73
C PRO A 188 3.58 -0.54 14.01
N ASN A 189 4.03 0.53 13.33
CA ASN A 189 3.12 1.48 12.66
C ASN A 189 2.28 0.80 11.57
N TRP A 190 2.89 -0.02 10.72
CA TRP A 190 2.19 -0.65 9.59
C TRP A 190 1.77 -2.10 9.81
N SER A 191 2.09 -2.69 10.97
CA SER A 191 1.52 -3.98 11.38
C SER A 191 0.37 -3.84 12.38
N CYS A 192 0.00 -2.61 12.76
CA CYS A 192 -1.03 -2.35 13.75
C CYS A 192 -2.45 -2.68 13.25
N PRO A 193 -3.40 -2.96 14.19
CA PRO A 193 -4.80 -3.18 13.86
C PRO A 193 -5.47 -2.00 13.15
N GLU A 194 -5.08 -0.77 13.46
CA GLU A 194 -5.63 0.46 12.88
C GLU A 194 -5.33 0.54 11.38
N PHE A 195 -4.08 0.26 11.00
CA PHE A 195 -3.67 0.21 9.59
C PHE A 195 -4.36 -0.96 8.86
N GLU A 196 -4.43 -2.14 9.48
CA GLU A 196 -5.19 -3.27 8.92
C GLU A 196 -6.67 -2.90 8.69
N ALA A 197 -7.31 -2.18 9.61
CA ALA A 197 -8.68 -1.74 9.46
C ALA A 197 -8.85 -0.76 8.28
N LEU A 198 -7.88 0.14 8.05
CA LEU A 198 -7.85 0.99 6.86
C LEU A 198 -7.81 0.14 5.57
N VAL A 199 -6.86 -0.80 5.46
CA VAL A 199 -6.72 -1.66 4.28
C VAL A 199 -7.99 -2.47 4.02
N ARG A 200 -8.63 -3.01 5.07
CA ARG A 200 -9.92 -3.72 4.94
C ARG A 200 -11.04 -2.81 4.44
N ARG A 201 -11.10 -1.55 4.90
CA ARG A 201 -12.08 -0.56 4.40
C ARG A 201 -11.83 -0.24 2.94
N LEU A 202 -10.57 -0.08 2.52
CA LEU A 202 -10.20 0.11 1.11
C LEU A 202 -10.62 -1.08 0.26
N GLY A 203 -10.32 -2.31 0.70
CA GLY A 203 -10.72 -3.50 -0.04
C GLY A 203 -12.25 -3.66 -0.15
N ALA A 204 -12.99 -3.35 0.92
CA ALA A 204 -14.44 -3.34 0.87
C ALA A 204 -15.00 -2.29 -0.12
N LEU A 205 -14.35 -1.13 -0.23
CA LEU A 205 -14.71 -0.09 -1.18
C LEU A 205 -14.43 -0.54 -2.63
N VAL A 206 -13.25 -1.10 -2.89
CA VAL A 206 -12.89 -1.68 -4.20
C VAL A 206 -13.91 -2.73 -4.62
N ASN A 207 -14.26 -3.66 -3.73
CA ASN A 207 -15.30 -4.65 -4.01
C ASN A 207 -16.66 -4.01 -4.29
N LYS A 208 -17.01 -2.92 -3.59
CA LYS A 208 -18.27 -2.22 -3.80
C LYS A 208 -18.35 -1.56 -5.18
N PHE A 209 -17.26 -0.95 -5.65
CA PHE A 209 -17.17 -0.40 -7.00
C PHE A 209 -17.11 -1.52 -8.05
N GLY A 210 -16.36 -2.59 -7.79
CA GLY A 210 -16.22 -3.74 -8.69
C GLY A 210 -17.55 -4.42 -9.03
N GLN A 211 -18.53 -4.40 -8.11
CA GLN A 211 -19.89 -4.90 -8.37
C GLN A 211 -20.64 -4.18 -9.51
N ALA A 212 -20.21 -2.99 -9.89
CA ALA A 212 -20.81 -2.23 -10.99
C ALA A 212 -20.27 -2.63 -12.38
N TYR A 213 -19.24 -3.49 -12.43
CA TYR A 213 -18.55 -3.87 -13.66
C TYR A 213 -18.67 -5.37 -13.93
N ASP A 214 -18.53 -5.74 -15.20
CA ASP A 214 -18.45 -7.14 -15.64
C ASP A 214 -17.06 -7.71 -15.30
N GLU A 215 -17.01 -8.91 -14.76
CA GLU A 215 -15.77 -9.62 -14.38
C GLU A 215 -14.89 -9.93 -15.60
N GLU A 216 -15.48 -10.01 -16.80
CA GLU A 216 -14.72 -10.16 -18.05
C GLU A 216 -14.52 -8.83 -18.78
N GLY A 217 -15.05 -7.74 -18.22
CA GLY A 217 -15.00 -6.40 -18.75
C GLY A 217 -13.59 -5.81 -18.77
N TRP A 218 -13.45 -4.71 -19.53
CA TRP A 218 -12.17 -4.03 -19.66
C TRP A 218 -11.66 -3.51 -18.31
N GLU A 219 -12.53 -2.94 -17.47
CA GLU A 219 -12.16 -2.39 -16.16
C GLU A 219 -11.64 -3.45 -15.19
N TRP A 220 -12.20 -4.66 -15.25
CA TRP A 220 -11.74 -5.78 -14.43
C TRP A 220 -10.34 -6.24 -14.86
N ARG A 221 -10.14 -6.45 -16.17
CA ARG A 221 -8.82 -6.79 -16.74
C ARG A 221 -7.80 -5.70 -16.48
N GLU A 222 -8.22 -4.43 -16.50
CA GLU A 222 -7.36 -3.32 -16.17
C GLU A 222 -6.92 -3.39 -14.70
N CYS A 223 -7.84 -3.68 -13.77
CA CYS A 223 -7.50 -3.93 -12.36
C CYS A 223 -6.50 -5.10 -12.20
N GLU A 224 -6.63 -6.18 -12.98
CA GLU A 224 -5.66 -7.28 -13.00
C GLU A 224 -4.27 -6.85 -13.49
N ASN A 225 -4.21 -6.02 -14.54
CA ASN A 225 -2.96 -5.50 -15.09
C ASN A 225 -2.25 -4.61 -14.05
N TRP A 226 -2.99 -3.72 -13.40
CA TRP A 226 -2.46 -2.86 -12.34
C TRP A 226 -1.99 -3.68 -11.14
N TRP A 227 -2.74 -4.69 -10.73
CA TRP A 227 -2.33 -5.61 -9.67
C TRP A 227 -0.97 -6.26 -9.98
N LYS A 228 -0.79 -6.82 -11.18
CA LYS A 228 0.49 -7.41 -11.61
C LYS A 228 1.64 -6.40 -11.60
N GLN A 229 1.37 -5.17 -12.06
CA GLN A 229 2.36 -4.11 -12.06
C GLN A 229 2.76 -3.69 -10.64
N ILE A 230 1.82 -3.67 -9.70
CA ILE A 230 2.07 -3.38 -8.28
C ILE A 230 2.91 -4.48 -7.64
N LEU A 231 2.58 -5.75 -7.88
CA LEU A 231 3.39 -6.86 -7.34
C LEU A 231 4.84 -6.78 -7.80
N TRP A 232 5.07 -6.44 -9.08
CA TRP A 232 6.42 -6.18 -9.58
C TRP A 232 7.06 -4.98 -8.88
N ALA A 233 6.35 -3.85 -8.77
CA ALA A 233 6.88 -2.64 -8.15
C ALA A 233 7.25 -2.86 -6.68
N GLU A 234 6.39 -3.52 -5.90
CA GLU A 234 6.60 -3.87 -4.49
C GLU A 234 7.82 -4.76 -4.31
N LYS A 235 7.94 -5.82 -5.13
CA LYS A 235 9.08 -6.73 -5.12
C LYS A 235 10.41 -6.01 -5.38
N GLU A 236 10.43 -5.10 -6.35
CA GLU A 236 11.64 -4.38 -6.74
C GLU A 236 11.98 -3.22 -5.79
N PHE A 237 10.99 -2.67 -5.08
CA PHE A 237 11.18 -1.50 -4.22
C PHE A 237 12.10 -1.78 -3.04
N TRP A 238 12.05 -2.99 -2.49
CA TRP A 238 12.88 -3.38 -1.35
C TRP A 238 14.37 -3.36 -1.73
N PRO A 239 15.23 -2.75 -0.89
CA PRO A 239 16.67 -2.86 -1.03
C PRO A 239 17.18 -4.29 -1.23
N THR A 240 17.94 -4.53 -2.30
CA THR A 240 18.73 -5.75 -2.43
C THR A 240 19.73 -5.82 -1.29
N MET A 241 19.61 -6.86 -0.47
CA MET A 241 20.53 -7.13 0.62
C MET A 241 21.78 -7.80 0.02
N ASN A 242 22.79 -7.00 -0.33
CA ASN A 242 24.08 -7.57 -0.70
C ASN A 242 24.71 -8.18 0.56
N GLU A 243 25.03 -9.47 0.53
CA GLU A 243 25.95 -10.06 1.49
C GLU A 243 27.26 -9.26 1.39
N GLN A 244 27.64 -8.59 2.48
CA GLN A 244 28.99 -8.03 2.60
C GLN A 244 29.96 -9.21 2.48
N LYS A 245 30.64 -9.30 1.34
CA LYS A 245 31.84 -10.13 1.19
C LYS A 245 32.99 -9.54 1.98
#